data_AF-A0A9D2W2H3-F1
#
_entry.id   AF-A0A9D2W2H3-F1
#
_cell.length_a   1.000
_cell.length_b   1.000
_cell.length_c   1.000
_cell.angle_alpha   90.00
_cell.angle_beta   90.00
_cell.angle_gamma   90.00
#
_symmetry.space_group_name_H-M   'P 1'
#
loop_
_entity.id
_entity.type
_entity.pdbx_description
1 polymer ?
#
loop_
_entity_poly.entity_id
_entity_poly.type
_entity_poly.pdbx_seq_one_letter_code
_entity_poly.pdbx_strand_id
1 'polypeptide(L)'
;MDKKKKQFWLSAAAIALAVLFVLGYLFISFFDEAAPGFQTEQTTHIDIPFRADGTVTISNPQGEQLYQGTIEIASTDQQREQGLMYRDSLGADQGMLFVFPAEAPQAFWMKNTRMALDILYIGANGTIVSIAENARPYDETSLPSQAPAQYVLEIPGGMCAARGIQAGDSVSWTQD
;
A
#
# COMPACT_ATOMS: atom_id res chain seq x y z
N MET A 1 73.38 -19.68 31.22
CA MET A 1 72.50 -19.88 30.05
C MET A 1 73.33 -19.76 28.78
N ASP A 2 73.46 -20.85 28.03
CA ASP A 2 74.34 -21.02 26.86
C ASP A 2 74.04 -19.98 25.76
N LYS A 3 75.07 -19.30 25.25
CA LYS A 3 74.97 -18.29 24.18
C LYS A 3 74.32 -18.86 22.92
N LYS A 4 74.53 -20.14 22.62
CA LYS A 4 73.89 -20.83 21.48
C LYS A 4 72.39 -21.01 21.69
N LYS A 5 71.95 -21.30 22.92
CA LYS A 5 70.53 -21.39 23.26
C LYS A 5 69.86 -20.02 23.18
N LYS A 6 70.50 -18.95 23.65
CA LYS A 6 69.97 -17.58 23.50
C LYS A 6 69.84 -17.16 22.04
N GLN A 7 70.84 -17.46 21.20
CA GLN A 7 70.77 -17.17 19.77
C GLN A 7 69.65 -17.96 19.08
N PHE A 8 69.49 -19.24 19.44
CA PHE A 8 68.41 -20.09 18.94
C PHE A 8 67.02 -19.54 19.30
N TRP A 9 66.81 -19.14 20.56
CA TRP A 9 65.53 -18.55 21.00
C TRP A 9 65.28 -17.16 20.37
N LEU A 10 66.32 -16.35 20.14
CA LEU A 10 66.20 -15.07 19.44
C LEU A 10 65.80 -15.25 17.96
N SER A 11 66.40 -16.22 17.26
CA SER A 11 66.04 -16.54 15.87
C SER A 11 64.64 -17.16 15.77
N ALA A 12 64.26 -18.05 16.69
CA ALA A 12 62.93 -18.65 16.73
C ALA A 12 61.84 -17.59 17.02
N ALA A 13 62.10 -16.65 17.95
CA ALA A 13 61.20 -15.55 18.24
C ALA A 13 61.05 -14.60 17.04
N ALA A 14 62.14 -14.28 16.33
CA ALA A 14 62.09 -13.43 15.14
C ALA A 14 61.29 -14.07 13.98
N ILE A 15 61.42 -15.39 13.79
CA ILE A 15 60.63 -16.13 12.79
C ILE A 15 59.16 -16.18 13.17
N ALA A 16 58.84 -16.45 14.44
CA ALA A 16 57.46 -16.45 14.92
C ALA A 16 56.79 -15.06 14.74
N LEU A 17 57.52 -13.98 14.98
CA LEU A 17 57.03 -12.61 14.82
C LEU A 17 56.82 -12.25 13.33
N ALA A 18 57.71 -12.71 12.45
CA ALA A 18 57.56 -12.55 11.00
C ALA A 18 56.36 -13.35 10.45
N VAL A 19 56.14 -14.57 10.93
CA VAL A 19 54.98 -15.41 10.55
C VAL A 19 53.67 -14.78 11.06
N LEU A 20 53.63 -14.26 12.29
CA LEU A 20 52.47 -13.55 12.82
C LEU A 20 52.18 -12.25 12.07
N PHE A 21 53.23 -11.55 11.61
CA PHE A 21 53.06 -10.34 10.79
C PHE A 21 52.50 -10.68 9.40
N VAL A 22 53.00 -11.74 8.75
CA VAL A 22 52.48 -12.22 7.46
C VAL A 22 51.05 -12.74 7.60
N LEU A 23 50.75 -13.50 8.64
CA LEU A 23 49.39 -13.99 8.92
C LEU A 23 48.44 -12.84 9.25
N GLY A 24 48.88 -11.83 10.00
CA GLY A 24 48.10 -10.62 10.26
C GLY A 24 47.86 -9.81 8.98
N TYR A 25 48.86 -9.67 8.12
CA TYR A 25 48.74 -8.97 6.83
C TYR A 25 47.79 -9.71 5.88
N LEU A 26 47.87 -11.05 5.84
CA LEU A 26 46.94 -11.90 5.10
C LEU A 26 45.52 -11.83 5.67
N PHE A 27 45.35 -11.77 6.99
CA PHE A 27 44.05 -11.64 7.64
C PHE A 27 43.40 -10.28 7.34
N ILE A 28 44.17 -9.19 7.35
CA ILE A 28 43.69 -7.85 6.97
C ILE A 28 43.28 -7.82 5.49
N SER A 29 44.06 -8.47 4.62
CA SER A 29 43.78 -8.53 3.18
C SER A 29 42.54 -9.39 2.83
N PHE A 30 42.13 -10.30 3.72
CA PHE A 30 40.92 -11.12 3.58
C PHE A 30 39.68 -10.52 4.24
N PHE A 31 39.83 -9.56 5.15
CA PHE A 31 38.74 -8.91 5.89
C PHE A 31 38.50 -7.44 5.46
N ASP A 32 39.13 -6.99 4.38
CA ASP A 32 38.85 -5.70 3.74
C ASP A 32 37.75 -5.83 2.66
N GLU A 33 36.89 -6.83 2.78
CA GLU A 33 35.62 -6.82 2.06
C GLU A 33 34.63 -6.10 2.96
N ALA A 34 34.55 -4.78 2.76
CA ALA A 34 33.55 -3.92 3.37
C ALA A 34 32.22 -4.66 3.34
N ALA A 35 31.66 -4.95 4.53
CA ALA A 35 30.33 -5.52 4.66
C ALA A 35 29.44 -4.80 3.65
N PRO A 36 28.73 -5.51 2.75
CA PRO A 36 27.92 -4.87 1.74
C PRO A 36 27.03 -3.89 2.49
N GLY A 37 27.25 -2.60 2.22
CA GLY A 37 26.49 -1.56 2.89
C GLY A 37 25.03 -1.93 2.75
N PHE A 38 24.31 -1.98 3.87
CA PHE A 38 22.87 -1.91 3.82
C PHE A 38 22.58 -0.59 3.09
N GLN A 39 22.38 -0.70 1.78
CA GLN A 39 21.77 0.33 0.98
C GLN A 39 20.44 0.54 1.69
N THR A 40 20.29 1.64 2.43
CA THR A 40 18.98 2.14 2.78
C THR A 40 18.22 2.12 1.48
N GLU A 41 17.27 1.19 1.34
CA GLU A 41 16.34 1.19 0.24
C GLU A 41 15.79 2.60 0.22
N GLN A 42 16.16 3.38 -0.79
CA GLN A 42 15.42 4.57 -1.11
C GLN A 42 14.03 4.04 -1.36
N THR A 43 13.11 4.26 -0.40
CA THR A 43 11.68 4.01 -0.60
C THR A 43 11.34 4.72 -1.89
N THR A 44 11.30 3.96 -2.97
CA THR A 44 10.84 4.42 -4.26
C THR A 44 9.46 4.95 -3.98
N HIS A 45 9.26 6.23 -4.28
CA HIS A 45 7.93 6.78 -4.34
C HIS A 45 7.22 6.05 -5.48
N ILE A 46 6.55 4.94 -5.15
CA ILE A 46 5.75 4.16 -6.10
C ILE A 46 4.48 4.97 -6.30
N ASP A 47 4.47 5.84 -7.31
CA ASP A 47 3.25 6.47 -7.78
C ASP A 47 2.54 5.48 -8.72
N ILE A 48 1.46 4.87 -8.24
CA ILE A 48 0.66 3.93 -9.01
C ILE A 48 -0.25 4.76 -9.94
N PRO A 49 -0.08 4.70 -11.27
CA PRO A 49 -0.89 5.51 -12.18
C PRO A 49 -2.36 5.06 -12.12
N PHE A 50 -3.28 6.02 -12.19
CA PHE A 50 -4.71 5.76 -12.24
C PHE A 50 -5.11 5.08 -13.56
N ARG A 51 -5.90 4.01 -13.49
CA ARG A 51 -6.42 3.28 -14.65
C ARG A 51 -7.89 3.65 -14.90
N ALA A 52 -8.17 4.26 -16.05
CA ALA A 52 -9.54 4.60 -16.43
C ALA A 52 -10.25 3.37 -17.02
N ASP A 53 -10.77 2.49 -16.15
CA ASP A 53 -11.47 1.25 -16.57
C ASP A 53 -12.93 1.49 -16.96
N GLY A 54 -13.49 2.64 -16.60
CA GLY A 54 -14.89 2.93 -16.85
C GLY A 54 -15.36 4.24 -16.25
N THR A 55 -16.67 4.46 -16.31
CA THR A 55 -17.33 5.64 -15.76
C THR A 55 -18.39 5.25 -14.75
N VAL A 56 -18.64 6.09 -13.75
CA VAL A 56 -19.69 5.92 -12.75
C VAL A 56 -20.56 7.16 -12.67
N THR A 57 -21.86 6.96 -12.46
CA THR A 57 -22.85 8.01 -12.22
C THR A 57 -23.64 7.68 -10.97
N ILE A 58 -23.85 8.68 -10.11
CA ILE A 58 -24.71 8.60 -8.93
C ILE A 58 -25.88 9.56 -9.14
N SER A 59 -27.10 9.05 -8.94
CA SER A 59 -28.33 9.83 -9.08
C SER A 59 -29.26 9.63 -7.90
N ASN A 60 -30.02 10.66 -7.55
CA ASN A 60 -31.06 10.56 -6.52
C ASN A 60 -32.29 9.78 -7.03
N PRO A 61 -33.25 9.42 -6.15
CA PRO A 61 -34.47 8.71 -6.55
C PRO A 61 -35.37 9.46 -7.54
N GLN A 62 -35.18 10.77 -7.70
CA GLN A 62 -35.90 11.60 -8.68
C GLN A 62 -35.22 11.60 -10.06
N GLY A 63 -34.05 10.96 -10.19
CA GLY A 63 -33.27 10.86 -11.43
C GLY A 63 -32.32 12.04 -11.66
N GLU A 64 -32.13 12.93 -10.69
CA GLU A 64 -31.12 13.98 -10.78
C GLU A 64 -29.72 13.39 -10.58
N GLN A 65 -28.80 13.70 -11.49
CA GLN A 65 -27.40 13.30 -11.38
C GLN A 65 -26.67 14.15 -10.33
N LEU A 66 -26.16 13.51 -9.30
CA LEU A 66 -25.40 14.14 -8.21
C LEU A 66 -23.89 14.13 -8.47
N TYR A 67 -23.40 13.06 -9.12
CA TYR A 67 -21.98 12.83 -9.37
C TYR A 67 -21.75 12.04 -10.64
N GLN A 68 -20.64 12.33 -11.31
CA GLN A 68 -20.11 11.56 -12.42
C GLN A 68 -18.59 11.55 -12.31
N GLY A 69 -17.97 10.39 -12.55
CA GLY A 69 -16.53 10.26 -12.50
C GLY A 69 -16.00 9.07 -13.30
N THR A 70 -14.68 8.99 -13.38
CA THR A 70 -13.94 7.86 -13.94
C THR A 70 -13.55 6.91 -12.81
N ILE A 71 -13.58 5.60 -13.06
CA ILE A 71 -13.29 4.60 -12.04
C ILE A 71 -12.24 3.59 -12.48
N GLU A 72 -11.42 3.16 -11.52
CA GLU A 72 -10.74 1.87 -11.57
C GLU A 72 -11.73 0.76 -11.13
N ILE A 73 -11.64 -0.43 -11.74
CA ILE A 73 -12.46 -1.59 -11.34
C ILE A 73 -11.57 -2.63 -10.65
N ALA A 74 -11.94 -2.98 -9.41
CA ALA A 74 -11.30 -4.02 -8.60
C ALA A 74 -12.23 -5.25 -8.50
N SER A 75 -12.01 -6.24 -9.36
CA SER A 75 -12.85 -7.44 -9.48
C SER A 75 -12.17 -8.74 -9.02
N THR A 76 -10.85 -8.73 -8.84
CA THR A 76 -10.10 -9.85 -8.24
C THR A 76 -9.84 -9.63 -6.76
N ASP A 77 -9.60 -10.71 -6.00
CA ASP A 77 -9.26 -10.62 -4.57
C ASP A 77 -8.05 -9.71 -4.36
N GLN A 78 -6.99 -9.89 -5.16
CA GLN A 78 -5.78 -9.07 -5.08
C GLN A 78 -6.04 -7.59 -5.34
N GLN A 79 -6.88 -7.25 -6.32
CA GLN A 79 -7.23 -5.85 -6.59
C GLN A 79 -8.03 -5.24 -5.44
N ARG A 80 -8.98 -6.00 -4.87
CA ARG A 80 -9.78 -5.55 -3.73
C ARG A 80 -8.95 -5.38 -2.45
N GLU A 81 -8.03 -6.31 -2.19
CA GLU A 81 -7.12 -6.22 -1.04
C GLU A 81 -6.17 -5.03 -1.14
N GLN A 82 -5.69 -4.72 -2.36
CA GLN A 82 -4.82 -3.57 -2.61
C GLN A 82 -5.56 -2.23 -2.53
N GLY A 83 -6.76 -2.14 -3.10
CA GLY A 83 -7.57 -0.92 -3.13
C GLY A 83 -6.78 0.33 -3.53
N LEU A 84 -6.99 1.43 -2.79
CA LEU A 84 -6.32 2.72 -2.98
C LEU A 84 -4.99 2.87 -2.20
N MET A 85 -4.43 1.79 -1.64
CA MET A 85 -3.18 1.85 -0.86
C MET A 85 -2.01 2.44 -1.66
N TYR A 86 -1.15 3.18 -0.95
CA TYR A 86 0.09 3.81 -1.43
C TYR A 86 -0.05 4.90 -2.49
N ARG A 87 -1.27 5.26 -2.91
CA ARG A 87 -1.50 6.45 -3.76
C ARG A 87 -1.42 7.72 -2.92
N ASP A 88 -0.87 8.77 -3.53
CA ASP A 88 -0.75 10.09 -2.89
C ASP A 88 -2.01 10.94 -3.04
N SER A 89 -2.72 10.77 -4.15
CA SER A 89 -3.94 11.51 -4.43
C SER A 89 -4.89 10.72 -5.33
N LEU A 90 -6.14 11.17 -5.35
CA LEU A 90 -7.20 10.73 -6.24
C LEU A 90 -7.87 12.01 -6.76
N GLY A 91 -8.06 12.12 -8.07
CA GLY A 91 -8.73 13.26 -8.68
C GLY A 91 -10.16 13.43 -8.15
N ALA A 92 -10.68 14.66 -8.20
CA ALA A 92 -12.00 14.97 -7.66
C ALA A 92 -13.13 14.15 -8.30
N ASP A 93 -12.99 13.79 -9.56
CA ASP A 93 -13.95 12.97 -10.31
C ASP A 93 -13.38 11.57 -10.61
N GLN A 94 -12.51 11.05 -9.72
CA GLN A 94 -11.94 9.70 -9.81
C GLN A 94 -12.43 8.84 -8.65
N GLY A 95 -12.48 7.53 -8.86
CA GLY A 95 -12.86 6.58 -7.84
C GLY A 95 -12.36 5.17 -8.12
N MET A 96 -12.68 4.26 -7.20
CA MET A 96 -12.47 2.83 -7.39
C MET A 96 -13.75 2.07 -7.07
N LEU A 97 -14.22 1.26 -8.02
CA LEU A 97 -15.36 0.38 -7.86
C LEU A 97 -14.87 -1.05 -7.56
N PHE A 98 -15.21 -1.54 -6.38
CA PHE A 98 -14.97 -2.90 -5.94
C PHE A 98 -16.18 -3.75 -6.31
N VAL A 99 -15.95 -4.83 -7.06
CA VAL A 99 -17.00 -5.76 -7.50
C VAL A 99 -16.82 -7.07 -6.75
N PHE A 100 -17.83 -7.47 -5.98
CA PHE A 100 -17.83 -8.72 -5.23
C PHE A 100 -18.64 -9.81 -5.97
N PRO A 101 -18.25 -11.09 -5.84
CA PRO A 101 -18.93 -12.19 -6.52
C PRO A 101 -20.35 -12.44 -5.98
N ALA A 102 -20.65 -11.99 -4.75
CA ALA A 102 -21.96 -12.14 -4.11
C ALA A 102 -22.27 -10.92 -3.23
N GLU A 103 -23.56 -10.64 -3.07
CA GLU A 103 -24.06 -9.65 -2.14
C GLU A 103 -23.97 -10.18 -0.69
N ALA A 104 -23.16 -9.52 0.12
CA ALA A 104 -22.90 -9.92 1.51
C ALA A 104 -22.49 -8.68 2.34
N PRO A 105 -22.50 -8.74 3.68
CA PRO A 105 -21.90 -7.70 4.49
C PRO A 105 -20.43 -7.49 4.07
N GLN A 106 -20.07 -6.24 3.73
CA GLN A 106 -18.71 -5.87 3.36
C GLN A 106 -18.10 -5.02 4.49
N ALA A 107 -16.78 -5.04 4.61
CA ALA A 107 -16.08 -4.16 5.54
C ALA A 107 -14.75 -3.71 4.94
N PHE A 108 -14.46 -2.42 5.10
CA PHE A 108 -13.24 -1.79 4.61
C PHE A 108 -12.43 -1.23 5.78
N TRP A 109 -11.22 -0.77 5.47
CA TRP A 109 -10.27 -0.11 6.34
C TRP A 109 -9.38 0.82 5.52
N MET A 110 -8.61 1.68 6.18
CA MET A 110 -7.77 2.67 5.52
C MET A 110 -6.27 2.33 5.65
N LYS A 111 -5.94 1.06 5.88
CA LYS A 111 -4.56 0.58 5.98
C LYS A 111 -3.77 1.03 4.76
N ASN A 112 -2.65 1.71 4.96
CA ASN A 112 -1.77 2.23 3.90
C ASN A 112 -2.42 3.20 2.89
N THR A 113 -3.64 3.69 3.14
CA THR A 113 -4.32 4.69 2.31
C THR A 113 -4.03 6.09 2.86
N ARG A 114 -3.40 6.94 2.05
CA ARG A 114 -2.83 8.23 2.48
C ARG A 114 -3.81 9.41 2.45
N MET A 115 -4.94 9.23 1.79
CA MET A 115 -5.98 10.24 1.58
C MET A 115 -7.29 9.83 2.25
N ALA A 116 -8.11 10.82 2.61
CA ALA A 116 -9.44 10.55 3.12
C ALA A 116 -10.35 10.10 1.98
N LEU A 117 -11.27 9.18 2.27
CA LEU A 117 -12.20 8.62 1.29
C LEU A 117 -13.62 8.62 1.84
N ASP A 118 -14.61 8.75 0.97
CA ASP A 118 -15.97 8.34 1.25
C ASP A 118 -16.15 6.93 0.68
N ILE A 119 -16.68 6.01 1.49
CA ILE A 119 -16.88 4.59 1.12
C ILE A 119 -18.38 4.33 1.02
N LEU A 120 -18.86 4.15 -0.22
CA LEU A 120 -20.26 3.92 -0.51
C LEU A 120 -20.50 2.42 -0.70
N TYR A 121 -21.29 1.82 0.18
CA TYR A 121 -21.69 0.42 0.08
C TYR A 121 -22.96 0.33 -0.78
N ILE A 122 -22.95 -0.53 -1.79
CA ILE A 122 -23.98 -0.58 -2.83
C ILE A 122 -24.52 -2.01 -2.97
N GLY A 123 -25.84 -2.15 -2.90
CA GLY A 123 -26.54 -3.43 -3.07
C GLY A 123 -26.47 -3.95 -4.51
N ALA A 124 -26.87 -5.21 -4.71
CA ALA A 124 -26.91 -5.86 -6.03
C ALA A 124 -27.80 -5.14 -7.05
N ASN A 125 -28.78 -4.38 -6.56
CA ASN A 125 -29.68 -3.57 -7.38
C ASN A 125 -29.11 -2.17 -7.75
N GLY A 126 -27.87 -1.87 -7.36
CA GLY A 126 -27.22 -0.57 -7.60
C GLY A 126 -27.61 0.54 -6.61
N THR A 127 -28.39 0.26 -5.56
CA THR A 127 -28.75 1.26 -4.54
C THR A 127 -27.68 1.36 -3.45
N ILE A 128 -27.32 2.58 -3.04
CA ILE A 128 -26.43 2.81 -1.90
C ILE A 128 -27.15 2.40 -0.61
N VAL A 129 -26.63 1.41 0.09
CA VAL A 129 -27.20 0.89 1.34
C VAL A 129 -26.66 1.59 2.57
N SER A 130 -25.44 2.10 2.52
CA SER A 130 -24.81 2.90 3.59
C SER A 130 -23.55 3.59 3.10
N ILE A 131 -23.12 4.63 3.80
CA ILE A 131 -21.89 5.38 3.49
C ILE A 131 -21.06 5.48 4.76
N ALA A 132 -19.75 5.24 4.64
CA ALA A 132 -18.76 5.67 5.63
C ALA A 132 -18.06 6.92 5.10
N GLU A 133 -18.51 8.08 5.55
CA GLU A 133 -17.96 9.38 5.12
C GLU A 133 -16.64 9.69 5.82
N ASN A 134 -15.74 10.35 5.10
CA ASN A 134 -14.46 10.85 5.62
C ASN A 134 -13.65 9.79 6.38
N ALA A 135 -13.58 8.58 5.83
CA ALA A 135 -12.71 7.51 6.32
C ALA A 135 -11.28 8.04 6.45
N ARG A 136 -10.67 7.83 7.62
CA ARG A 136 -9.44 8.51 8.03
C ARG A 136 -8.20 7.83 7.45
N PRO A 137 -7.23 8.57 6.88
CA PRO A 137 -5.98 7.98 6.40
C PRO A 137 -5.31 7.10 7.46
N TYR A 138 -4.79 5.95 7.04
CA TYR A 138 -4.08 4.98 7.88
C TYR A 138 -4.89 4.34 9.03
N ASP A 139 -6.19 4.60 9.14
CA ASP A 139 -7.03 4.03 10.19
C ASP A 139 -7.41 2.58 9.84
N GLU A 140 -6.89 1.61 10.60
CA GLU A 140 -7.20 0.19 10.43
C GLU A 140 -8.51 -0.23 11.13
N THR A 141 -9.25 0.71 11.73
CA THR A 141 -10.57 0.43 12.29
C THR A 141 -11.51 -0.06 11.20
N SER A 142 -12.19 -1.18 11.47
CA SER A 142 -13.17 -1.74 10.52
C SER A 142 -14.33 -0.77 10.29
N LEU A 143 -14.63 -0.53 9.02
CA LEU A 143 -15.78 0.24 8.55
C LEU A 143 -16.75 -0.76 7.90
N PRO A 144 -17.74 -1.30 8.63
CA PRO A 144 -18.68 -2.26 8.08
C PRO A 144 -19.83 -1.58 7.32
N SER A 145 -20.37 -2.27 6.30
CA SER A 145 -21.64 -1.92 5.68
C SER A 145 -22.79 -2.11 6.67
N GLN A 146 -23.83 -1.27 6.58
CA GLN A 146 -25.02 -1.39 7.44
C GLN A 146 -26.05 -2.40 6.89
N ALA A 147 -25.88 -2.83 5.64
CA ALA A 147 -26.64 -3.90 5.00
C ALA A 147 -25.74 -4.66 4.00
N PRO A 148 -26.17 -5.82 3.46
CA PRO A 148 -25.44 -6.51 2.41
C PRO A 148 -25.15 -5.59 1.21
N ALA A 149 -23.95 -5.72 0.64
CA ALA A 149 -23.49 -4.98 -0.51
C ALA A 149 -22.77 -5.92 -1.49
N GLN A 150 -23.02 -5.74 -2.78
CA GLN A 150 -22.30 -6.45 -3.85
C GLN A 150 -21.22 -5.57 -4.48
N TYR A 151 -21.33 -4.26 -4.33
CA TYR A 151 -20.37 -3.30 -4.83
C TYR A 151 -19.98 -2.32 -3.73
N VAL A 152 -18.77 -1.78 -3.82
CA VAL A 152 -18.31 -0.67 -2.98
C VAL A 152 -17.66 0.35 -3.89
N LEU A 153 -17.98 1.63 -3.72
CA LEU A 153 -17.34 2.72 -4.45
C LEU A 153 -16.57 3.59 -3.45
N GLU A 154 -15.27 3.72 -3.67
CA GLU A 154 -14.43 4.70 -2.97
C GLU A 154 -14.26 5.95 -3.85
N ILE A 155 -14.55 7.12 -3.28
CA ILE A 155 -14.32 8.45 -3.89
C ILE A 155 -13.60 9.36 -2.87
N PRO A 156 -13.05 10.54 -3.28
CA PRO A 156 -12.41 11.45 -2.34
C PRO A 156 -13.31 11.82 -1.15
N GLY A 157 -12.73 11.87 0.05
CA GLY A 157 -13.47 12.14 1.28
C GLY A 157 -14.19 13.49 1.27
N GLY A 158 -15.43 13.50 1.77
CA GLY A 158 -16.30 14.67 1.83
C GLY A 158 -17.07 14.96 0.55
N MET A 159 -16.88 14.19 -0.53
CA MET A 159 -17.62 14.34 -1.77
C MET A 159 -19.10 14.00 -1.63
N CYS A 160 -19.45 13.02 -0.79
CA CYS A 160 -20.84 12.69 -0.51
C CYS A 160 -21.59 13.89 0.08
N ALA A 161 -21.04 14.48 1.14
CA ALA A 161 -21.60 15.68 1.76
C ALA A 161 -21.66 16.88 0.79
N ALA A 162 -20.61 17.10 0.00
CA ALA A 162 -20.54 18.20 -0.95
C ALA A 162 -21.56 18.09 -2.11
N ARG A 163 -21.93 16.87 -2.50
CA ARG A 163 -22.86 16.59 -3.60
C ARG A 163 -24.27 16.17 -3.14
N GLY A 164 -24.49 16.06 -1.83
CA GLY A 164 -25.76 15.60 -1.26
C GLY A 164 -26.06 14.13 -1.53
N ILE A 165 -25.03 13.30 -1.73
CA ILE A 165 -25.16 11.85 -1.92
C ILE A 165 -25.47 11.20 -0.58
N GLN A 166 -26.44 10.28 -0.57
CA GLN A 166 -26.92 9.61 0.62
C GLN A 166 -27.36 8.16 0.34
N ALA A 167 -27.64 7.40 1.40
CA ALA A 167 -28.25 6.08 1.26
C ALA A 167 -29.62 6.19 0.57
N GLY A 168 -29.91 5.25 -0.33
CA GLY A 168 -31.09 5.27 -1.20
C GLY A 168 -30.84 5.83 -2.61
N ASP A 169 -29.74 6.54 -2.82
CA ASP A 169 -29.32 6.97 -4.16
C ASP A 169 -28.87 5.77 -5.01
N SER A 170 -28.95 5.91 -6.32
CA SER A 170 -28.63 4.86 -7.29
C SER A 170 -27.27 5.10 -7.95
N VAL A 171 -26.51 4.01 -8.11
CA VAL A 171 -25.21 3.99 -8.77
C VAL A 171 -25.30 3.15 -10.03
N SER A 172 -24.80 3.69 -11.13
CA SER A 172 -24.66 2.99 -12.41
C SER A 172 -23.26 3.22 -12.97
N TRP A 173 -22.73 2.26 -13.71
CA TRP A 173 -21.40 2.39 -14.31
C TRP A 173 -21.32 1.71 -15.69
N THR A 174 -20.33 2.14 -16.46
CA THR A 174 -19.89 1.49 -17.70
C THR A 174 -18.47 0.99 -17.52
N GLN A 175 -18.10 -0.05 -18.24
CA GLN A 175 -16.73 -0.55 -18.33
C GLN A 175 -16.28 -0.47 -19.79
N ASP A 176 -15.07 0.04 -20.01
CA ASP A 176 -14.48 0.25 -21.34
C ASP A 176 -13.79 -0.99 -21.92
#